data_AF-A0A9Q4Q586-F1
#
_entry.id   AF-A0A9Q4Q586-F1
#
_cell.length_a   1.000
_cell.length_b   1.000
_cell.length_c   1.000
_cell.angle_alpha   90.00
_cell.angle_beta   90.00
_cell.angle_gamma   90.00
#
_symmetry.space_group_name_H-M   'P 1'
#
loop_
_entity.id
_entity.type
_entity.pdbx_description
1 polymer ?
#
loop_
_entity_poly.entity_id
_entity_poly.type
_entity_poly.pdbx_seq_one_letter_code
_entity_poly.pdbx_strand_id
1 'polypeptide(L)'
;MSLEMIQHRLTRSGVAVIYDDVPDSRWWLLRTLPAIAYLGVDQFTFPTSWRQLDGGQQYQFPGYDYHVLGGIELEEGSDLCVLTNEYYELQTQYSIQPLVTEFSTEESTLVVLTENERFTPDGGQRPLSQEQFATRVGPADRIYKAFSEYYDQEGWELPLTDTQNLFIQDNASLYSLVTGEDLSNTTELFDRLPEAPYLPLYWVFCDVFARPNEYGSVPLDSDDQVPALGNWLRRRIEWERKTAIDVAKTLNRTVSDDGSTFDPSYARRSPKLRDARTARQRLAPEESRIDARYHDWLSDIN
;
A
#
# COMPACT_ATOMS: atom_id res chain seq x y z
N MET A 1 7.69 12.08 -17.19
CA MET A 1 8.87 11.19 -17.08
C MET A 1 8.27 9.82 -17.15
N SER A 2 8.65 8.98 -18.12
CA SER A 2 8.03 7.66 -18.28
C SER A 2 8.29 6.78 -17.06
N LEU A 3 7.41 5.81 -16.81
CA LEU A 3 7.61 4.80 -15.77
C LEU A 3 8.95 4.07 -15.94
N GLU A 4 9.35 3.75 -17.17
CA GLU A 4 10.63 3.11 -17.46
C GLU A 4 11.83 3.92 -16.94
N MET A 5 11.79 5.26 -17.07
CA MET A 5 12.86 6.12 -16.57
C MET A 5 12.85 6.22 -15.03
N ILE A 6 11.69 6.11 -14.38
CA ILE A 6 11.59 6.04 -12.92
C ILE A 6 12.16 4.71 -12.44
N GLN A 7 11.68 3.60 -13.01
CA GLN A 7 12.15 2.25 -12.71
C GLN A 7 13.67 2.16 -12.85
N HIS A 8 14.23 2.65 -13.95
CA HIS A 8 15.67 2.67 -14.16
C HIS A 8 16.45 3.41 -13.07
N ARG A 9 15.90 4.49 -12.51
CA ARG A 9 16.54 5.23 -11.40
C ARG A 9 16.42 4.48 -10.07
N LEU A 10 15.38 3.67 -9.90
CA LEU A 10 15.14 2.90 -8.68
C LEU A 10 15.94 1.61 -8.61
N THR A 11 16.40 1.04 -9.73
CA THR A 11 17.05 -0.28 -9.74
C THR A 11 18.51 -0.24 -10.18
N ARG A 12 19.11 0.96 -10.32
CA ARG A 12 20.50 1.16 -10.79
C ARG A 12 21.21 2.28 -10.05
N SER A 13 20.82 2.53 -8.82
CA SER A 13 21.46 3.52 -7.94
C SER A 13 21.92 2.81 -6.69
N GLY A 14 23.04 3.19 -6.06
CA GLY A 14 23.32 2.68 -4.72
C GLY A 14 22.21 3.13 -3.75
N VAL A 15 21.89 4.42 -3.77
CA VAL A 15 20.76 4.98 -3.01
C VAL A 15 19.86 5.81 -3.93
N ALA A 16 18.57 5.53 -3.98
CA ALA A 16 17.58 6.30 -4.72
C ALA A 16 16.68 7.07 -3.76
N VAL A 17 16.52 8.38 -3.94
CA VAL A 17 15.76 9.23 -3.00
C VAL A 17 14.46 9.74 -3.64
N ILE A 18 13.36 9.42 -2.98
CA ILE A 18 12.01 9.92 -3.24
C ILE A 18 11.59 10.76 -2.02
N TYR A 19 10.89 11.86 -2.26
CA TYR A 19 10.29 12.65 -1.18
C TYR A 19 8.82 12.92 -1.44
N ASP A 20 8.08 13.20 -0.39
CA ASP A 20 6.65 13.45 -0.43
C ASP A 20 6.30 14.66 0.44
N ASP A 21 6.23 15.83 -0.19
CA ASP A 21 6.11 17.13 0.47
C ASP A 21 4.66 17.61 0.64
N VAL A 22 3.68 16.71 0.56
CA VAL A 22 2.28 17.04 0.81
C VAL A 22 2.01 17.35 2.29
N PRO A 23 1.05 18.24 2.60
CA PRO A 23 0.61 18.45 3.98
C PRO A 23 0.24 17.11 4.63
N ASP A 24 0.67 16.85 5.87
CA ASP A 24 0.46 15.58 6.57
C ASP A 24 1.14 14.31 5.98
N SER A 25 2.06 14.45 5.03
CA SER A 25 2.82 13.32 4.43
C SER A 25 3.47 12.39 5.46
N ARG A 26 3.90 12.90 6.63
CA ARG A 26 4.38 12.07 7.77
C ARG A 26 3.43 10.93 8.17
N TRP A 27 2.12 11.10 7.90
CA TRP A 27 1.11 10.08 8.11
C TRP A 27 0.91 9.25 6.85
N TRP A 28 0.90 9.85 5.67
CA TRP A 28 0.44 9.23 4.42
C TRP A 28 1.51 8.52 3.59
N LEU A 29 2.77 8.44 4.04
CA LEU A 29 3.85 7.82 3.27
C LEU A 29 3.50 6.41 2.76
N LEU A 30 2.75 5.61 3.52
CA LEU A 30 2.45 4.22 3.15
C LEU A 30 1.52 4.08 1.93
N ARG A 31 0.88 5.16 1.46
CA ARG A 31 0.10 5.11 0.21
C ARG A 31 0.97 4.87 -1.03
N THR A 32 2.26 5.17 -0.93
CA THR A 32 3.20 5.07 -2.04
C THR A 32 3.68 3.64 -2.27
N LEU A 33 3.53 2.75 -1.27
CA LEU A 33 4.01 1.38 -1.32
C LEU A 33 3.62 0.64 -2.60
N PRO A 34 2.35 0.65 -3.06
CA PRO A 34 1.97 -0.10 -4.25
C PRO A 34 2.65 0.43 -5.52
N ALA A 35 2.86 1.74 -5.63
CA ALA A 35 3.57 2.31 -6.77
C ALA A 35 5.03 1.87 -6.82
N ILE A 36 5.70 1.79 -5.67
CA ILE A 36 7.07 1.31 -5.57
C ILE A 36 7.15 -0.19 -5.84
N ALA A 37 6.20 -0.97 -5.31
CA ALA A 37 6.07 -2.39 -5.58
C ALA A 37 5.86 -2.68 -7.07
N TYR A 38 5.01 -1.90 -7.75
CA TYR A 38 4.76 -2.05 -9.19
C TYR A 38 5.96 -1.66 -10.06
N LEU A 39 6.94 -0.94 -9.50
CA LEU A 39 8.22 -0.64 -10.14
C LEU A 39 9.27 -1.74 -9.93
N GLY A 40 8.94 -2.79 -9.17
CA GLY A 40 9.78 -3.99 -8.99
C GLY A 40 10.55 -4.04 -7.68
N VAL A 41 10.26 -3.16 -6.71
CA VAL A 41 10.86 -3.24 -5.36
C VAL A 41 9.82 -3.80 -4.41
N ASP A 42 9.97 -5.06 -4.02
CA ASP A 42 9.00 -5.81 -3.21
C ASP A 42 9.40 -5.96 -1.73
N GLN A 43 10.65 -5.63 -1.37
CA GLN A 43 11.14 -5.66 0.00
C GLN A 43 11.03 -4.27 0.64
N PHE A 44 10.36 -4.16 1.79
CA PHE A 44 10.15 -2.89 2.47
C PHE A 44 10.53 -2.92 3.94
N THR A 45 10.97 -1.79 4.45
CA THR A 45 11.04 -1.54 5.90
C THR A 45 10.54 -0.14 6.24
N PHE A 46 9.89 -0.04 7.39
CA PHE A 46 9.31 1.18 7.94
C PHE A 46 8.92 0.92 9.40
N PRO A 47 8.56 1.95 10.18
CA PRO A 47 8.28 1.77 11.60
C PRO A 47 7.19 0.71 11.85
N THR A 48 7.51 -0.29 12.68
CA THR A 48 6.61 -1.41 12.96
C THR A 48 5.25 -0.96 13.49
N SER A 49 5.23 0.13 14.27
CA SER A 49 4.01 0.74 14.78
C SER A 49 3.04 1.23 13.70
N TRP A 50 3.48 1.37 12.44
CA TRP A 50 2.61 1.75 11.32
C TRP A 50 1.86 0.55 10.70
N ARG A 51 2.24 -0.68 11.07
CA ARG A 51 1.53 -1.93 10.72
C ARG A 51 0.58 -2.38 11.82
N GLN A 52 0.79 -1.92 13.05
CA GLN A 52 0.11 -2.45 14.22
C GLN A 52 -1.29 -1.84 14.40
N LEU A 53 -2.25 -2.69 14.77
CA LEU A 53 -3.43 -2.27 15.52
C LEU A 53 -3.14 -2.37 17.02
N ASP A 54 -3.96 -1.70 17.84
CA ASP A 54 -3.85 -1.82 19.30
C ASP A 54 -4.04 -3.29 19.72
N GLY A 55 -3.03 -3.85 20.40
CA GLY A 55 -2.91 -5.29 20.69
C GLY A 55 -1.71 -5.98 20.01
N GLY A 56 -0.96 -5.28 19.15
CA GLY A 56 0.34 -5.74 18.63
C GLY A 56 0.29 -6.61 17.39
N GLN A 57 -0.90 -6.99 16.92
CA GLN A 57 -1.10 -7.64 15.62
C GLN A 57 -0.75 -6.69 14.48
N GLN A 58 -0.12 -7.23 13.43
CA GLN A 58 0.44 -6.46 12.33
C GLN A 58 -0.29 -6.81 11.03
N TYR A 59 -0.73 -5.78 10.30
CA TYR A 59 -1.47 -5.92 9.06
C TYR A 59 -0.84 -5.08 7.96
N GLN A 60 -1.00 -5.54 6.72
CA GLN A 60 -0.52 -4.86 5.52
C GLN A 60 -1.42 -5.11 4.32
N PHE A 61 -1.24 -4.31 3.27
CA PHE A 61 -1.78 -4.67 1.97
C PHE A 61 -0.91 -5.77 1.32
N PRO A 62 -1.47 -6.59 0.42
CA PRO A 62 -0.70 -7.61 -0.27
C PRO A 62 0.27 -7.01 -1.30
N GLY A 63 1.19 -7.84 -1.81
CA GLY A 63 2.07 -7.50 -2.92
C GLY A 63 3.46 -7.00 -2.54
N TYR A 64 3.85 -7.10 -1.27
CA TYR A 64 5.18 -6.77 -0.80
C TYR A 64 5.51 -7.44 0.54
N ASP A 65 6.80 -7.60 0.83
CA ASP A 65 7.33 -8.15 2.07
C ASP A 65 7.83 -7.06 3.00
N TYR A 66 7.64 -7.26 4.30
CA TYR A 66 8.05 -6.32 5.34
C TYR A 66 9.17 -6.90 6.20
N HIS A 67 10.21 -6.10 6.40
CA HIS A 67 11.33 -6.39 7.27
C HIS A 67 11.39 -5.43 8.46
N VAL A 68 11.72 -5.97 9.63
CA VAL A 68 11.99 -5.15 10.82
C VAL A 68 13.40 -4.58 10.72
N LEU A 69 13.52 -3.26 10.89
CA LEU A 69 14.81 -2.59 10.86
C LEU A 69 15.77 -3.19 11.91
N GLY A 70 16.99 -3.52 11.48
CA GLY A 70 18.02 -4.14 12.31
C GLY A 70 18.02 -5.68 12.33
N GLY A 71 17.07 -6.33 11.65
CA GLY A 71 17.03 -7.77 11.43
C GLY A 71 16.69 -8.11 9.97
N ILE A 72 17.20 -7.31 9.04
CA ILE A 72 16.93 -7.42 7.61
C ILE A 72 17.92 -8.44 7.02
N GLU A 73 17.41 -9.53 6.47
CA GLU A 73 18.18 -10.52 5.71
C GLU A 73 17.56 -10.59 4.31
N LEU A 74 18.30 -10.10 3.31
CA LEU A 74 17.85 -10.05 1.92
C LEU A 74 18.64 -11.05 1.07
N GLU A 75 18.01 -11.52 0.01
CA GLU A 75 18.72 -12.28 -1.02
C GLU A 75 19.71 -11.35 -1.75
N GLU A 76 20.80 -11.92 -2.26
CA GLU A 76 21.83 -11.16 -2.96
C GLU A 76 21.22 -10.47 -4.20
N GLY A 77 21.40 -9.15 -4.29
CA GLY A 77 20.86 -8.34 -5.38
C GLY A 77 19.41 -7.89 -5.21
N SER A 78 18.76 -8.16 -4.07
CA SER A 78 17.44 -7.60 -3.78
C SER A 78 17.51 -6.11 -3.47
N ASP A 79 16.63 -5.33 -4.10
CA ASP A 79 16.41 -3.92 -3.77
C ASP A 79 15.58 -3.81 -2.48
N LEU A 80 15.82 -2.77 -1.67
CA LEU A 80 15.09 -2.50 -0.44
C LEU A 80 14.49 -1.10 -0.48
N CYS A 81 13.20 -0.96 -0.15
CA CYS A 81 12.59 0.35 0.06
C CYS A 81 12.40 0.65 1.55
N VAL A 82 12.94 1.79 1.99
CA VAL A 82 12.78 2.30 3.34
C VAL A 82 11.83 3.50 3.33
N LEU A 83 10.77 3.43 4.12
CA LEU A 83 9.91 4.59 4.38
C LEU A 83 10.22 5.10 5.78
N THR A 84 10.74 6.32 5.87
CA THR A 84 11.13 6.96 7.14
C THR A 84 10.66 8.41 7.19
N ASN A 85 10.77 9.02 8.37
CA ASN A 85 10.57 10.45 8.52
C ASN A 85 11.52 11.07 9.55
N GLU A 86 11.66 12.40 9.54
CA GLU A 86 12.52 13.14 10.45
C GLU A 86 12.19 12.82 11.92
N TYR A 87 10.92 12.63 12.25
CA TYR A 87 10.52 12.24 13.61
C TYR A 87 11.08 10.86 13.98
N TYR A 88 10.91 9.86 13.12
CA TYR A 88 11.38 8.51 13.39
C TYR A 88 12.90 8.45 13.50
N GLU A 89 13.59 9.13 12.59
CA GLU A 89 15.06 9.19 12.53
C GLU A 89 15.66 9.91 13.75
N LEU A 90 15.04 10.99 14.23
CA LEU A 90 15.61 11.83 15.30
C LEU A 90 15.08 11.52 16.71
N GLN A 91 13.88 10.94 16.83
CA GLN A 91 13.20 10.75 18.11
C GLN A 91 13.13 9.30 18.55
N THR A 92 13.68 8.36 17.77
CA THR A 92 13.75 6.95 18.12
C THR A 92 15.18 6.45 18.05
N GLN A 93 15.44 5.26 18.60
CA GLN A 93 16.74 4.60 18.48
C GLN A 93 17.00 4.01 17.07
N TYR A 94 16.02 4.12 16.18
CA TYR A 94 16.04 3.52 14.87
C TYR A 94 16.48 4.58 13.85
N SER A 95 17.53 4.26 13.11
CA SER A 95 18.08 5.10 12.04
C SER A 95 18.31 4.27 10.79
N ILE A 96 18.08 4.87 9.64
CA ILE A 96 18.34 4.23 8.34
C ILE A 96 19.82 4.33 7.91
N GLN A 97 20.65 5.07 8.66
CA GLN A 97 22.05 5.33 8.33
C GLN A 97 22.90 4.07 8.09
N PRO A 98 22.73 2.96 8.85
CA PRO A 98 23.43 1.72 8.55
C PRO A 98 23.10 1.18 7.15
N LEU A 99 21.82 1.18 6.76
CA LEU A 99 21.38 0.74 5.43
C LEU A 99 21.91 1.66 4.33
N VAL A 100 21.88 2.98 4.55
CA VAL A 100 22.47 3.94 3.60
C VAL A 100 23.95 3.65 3.37
N THR A 101 24.68 3.31 4.44
CA THR A 101 26.12 3.00 4.35
C THR A 101 26.36 1.71 3.57
N GLU A 102 25.63 0.65 3.88
CA GLU A 102 25.69 -0.65 3.22
C GLU A 102 25.42 -0.53 1.71
N PHE A 103 24.23 -0.06 1.33
CA PHE A 103 23.80 0.05 -0.06
C PHE A 103 24.53 1.14 -0.86
N SER A 104 25.25 2.07 -0.21
CA SER A 104 26.11 3.01 -0.94
C SER A 104 27.30 2.33 -1.65
N THR A 105 27.59 1.08 -1.30
CA THR A 105 28.71 0.31 -1.83
C THR A 105 28.32 -0.97 -2.59
N GLU A 106 27.04 -1.35 -2.56
CA GLU A 106 26.52 -2.55 -3.20
C GLU A 106 26.00 -2.32 -4.62
N GLU A 107 25.70 -3.40 -5.34
CA GLU A 107 25.04 -3.34 -6.67
C GLU A 107 23.52 -3.23 -6.57
N SER A 108 22.93 -3.59 -5.42
CA SER A 108 21.53 -3.43 -5.06
C SER A 108 21.18 -1.97 -4.79
N THR A 109 19.90 -1.61 -4.87
CA THR A 109 19.42 -0.25 -4.61
C THR A 109 18.67 -0.14 -3.29
N LEU A 110 19.05 0.85 -2.47
CA LEU A 110 18.23 1.34 -1.37
C LEU A 110 17.32 2.48 -1.86
N VAL A 111 16.02 2.24 -1.94
CA VAL A 111 15.04 3.28 -2.21
C VAL A 111 14.61 3.93 -0.90
N VAL A 112 15.03 5.16 -0.65
CA VAL A 112 14.63 5.95 0.52
C VAL A 112 13.47 6.86 0.16
N LEU A 113 12.34 6.66 0.84
CA LEU A 113 11.15 7.50 0.74
C LEU A 113 10.90 8.22 2.06
N THR A 114 10.80 9.54 1.98
CA THR A 114 10.67 10.44 3.14
C THR A 114 9.62 11.52 2.87
N GLU A 115 9.14 12.19 3.91
CA GLU A 115 8.23 13.32 3.87
C GLU A 115 8.87 14.64 3.40
N ASN A 116 10.21 14.70 3.27
CA ASN A 116 10.90 15.95 2.98
C ASN A 116 12.13 15.74 2.08
N GLU A 117 12.28 16.57 1.04
CA GLU A 117 13.46 16.59 0.17
C GLU A 117 14.77 16.84 0.95
N ARG A 118 14.68 17.58 2.07
CA ARG A 118 15.81 17.97 2.91
C ARG A 118 16.13 16.96 4.02
N PHE A 119 15.48 15.80 4.03
CA PHE A 119 15.74 14.75 4.98
C PHE A 119 17.23 14.40 5.05
N THR A 120 17.74 14.36 6.28
CA THR A 120 19.14 14.04 6.58
C THR A 120 19.12 12.90 7.60
N PRO A 121 19.61 11.70 7.24
CA PRO A 121 19.75 10.58 8.17
C PRO A 121 20.61 10.95 9.38
N ASP A 122 20.49 10.20 10.47
CA ASP A 122 21.32 10.43 11.66
C ASP A 122 22.82 10.39 11.32
N GLY A 123 23.57 11.34 11.88
CA GLY A 123 24.99 11.55 11.55
C GLY A 123 25.29 12.17 10.18
N GLY A 124 24.28 12.39 9.32
CA GLY A 124 24.43 13.05 8.02
C GLY A 124 24.77 14.54 8.14
N GLN A 125 25.64 15.03 7.25
CA GLN A 125 26.05 16.45 7.22
C GLN A 125 25.23 17.32 6.25
N ARG A 126 24.52 16.68 5.32
CA ARG A 126 23.70 17.32 4.28
C ARG A 126 22.52 16.40 3.94
N PRO A 127 21.47 16.93 3.29
CA PRO A 127 20.36 16.11 2.84
C PRO A 127 20.82 14.92 1.99
N LEU A 128 20.19 13.76 2.20
CA LEU A 128 20.54 12.53 1.49
C LEU A 128 20.42 12.71 -0.03
N SER A 129 19.45 13.50 -0.49
CA SER A 129 19.25 13.86 -1.89
C SER A 129 20.41 14.64 -2.54
N GLN A 130 21.38 15.12 -1.74
CA GLN A 130 22.58 15.86 -2.18
C GLN A 130 23.87 15.05 -2.04
N GLU A 131 23.80 13.81 -1.56
CA GLU A 131 24.96 12.92 -1.49
C GLU A 131 25.40 12.46 -2.88
N GLN A 132 26.70 12.26 -3.08
CA GLN A 132 27.25 11.90 -4.41
C GLN A 132 26.87 10.48 -4.84
N PHE A 133 26.63 9.59 -3.88
CA PHE A 133 26.19 8.22 -4.12
C PHE A 133 24.66 8.10 -4.28
N ALA A 134 23.92 9.19 -4.05
CA ALA A 134 22.47 9.19 -4.08
C ALA A 134 21.92 9.75 -5.40
N THR A 135 20.95 9.05 -5.98
CA THR A 135 20.19 9.49 -7.14
C THR A 135 18.87 10.10 -6.70
N ARG A 136 18.64 11.37 -7.03
CA ARG A 136 17.34 12.01 -6.83
C ARG A 136 16.33 11.53 -7.88
N VAL A 137 15.32 10.76 -7.44
CA VAL A 137 14.21 10.31 -8.29
C VAL A 137 13.22 11.47 -8.50
N GLY A 138 12.81 12.12 -7.40
CA GLY A 138 11.88 13.25 -7.40
C GLY A 138 10.74 13.08 -6.39
N PRO A 139 9.68 13.91 -6.49
CA PRO A 139 8.54 13.82 -5.60
C PRO A 139 7.67 12.59 -5.92
N ALA A 140 7.03 12.01 -4.91
CA ALA A 140 6.13 10.86 -5.04
C ALA A 140 4.96 11.12 -6.00
N ASP A 141 4.41 12.34 -6.01
CA ASP A 141 3.36 12.77 -6.93
C ASP A 141 3.74 12.57 -8.42
N ARG A 142 5.02 12.75 -8.76
CA ARG A 142 5.50 12.52 -10.12
C ARG A 142 5.44 11.04 -10.51
N ILE A 143 5.65 10.14 -9.55
CA ILE A 143 5.53 8.70 -9.75
C ILE A 143 4.07 8.35 -9.99
N TYR A 144 3.16 8.87 -9.15
CA TYR A 144 1.73 8.68 -9.33
C TYR A 144 1.24 9.18 -10.69
N LYS A 145 1.64 10.39 -11.09
CA LYS A 145 1.30 10.92 -12.42
C LYS A 145 1.79 10.04 -13.57
N ALA A 146 3.00 9.49 -13.46
CA ALA A 146 3.53 8.57 -14.47
C ALA A 146 2.71 7.27 -14.54
N PHE A 147 2.18 6.79 -13.41
CA PHE A 147 1.24 5.67 -13.40
C PHE A 147 -0.11 6.06 -14.00
N SER A 148 -0.68 7.21 -13.67
CA SER A 148 -1.92 7.68 -14.30
C SER A 148 -1.79 7.73 -15.83
N GLU A 149 -0.70 8.32 -16.35
CA GLU A 149 -0.42 8.35 -17.79
C GLU A 149 -0.27 6.95 -18.40
N TYR A 150 0.28 5.99 -17.64
CA TYR A 150 0.42 4.60 -18.08
C TYR A 150 -0.92 3.87 -18.10
N TYR A 151 -1.76 4.01 -17.06
CA TYR A 151 -3.09 3.44 -17.04
C TYR A 151 -3.92 3.94 -18.23
N ASP A 152 -3.90 5.25 -18.48
CA ASP A 152 -4.63 5.85 -19.61
C ASP A 152 -4.19 5.25 -20.96
N GLN A 153 -2.89 4.98 -21.13
CA GLN A 153 -2.33 4.36 -22.34
C GLN A 153 -2.78 2.90 -22.51
N GLU A 154 -2.97 2.18 -21.40
CA GLU A 154 -3.44 0.79 -21.36
C GLU A 154 -4.97 0.71 -21.41
N GLY A 155 -5.68 1.83 -21.55
CA GLY A 155 -7.14 1.88 -21.66
C GLY A 155 -7.87 1.85 -20.32
N TRP A 156 -7.17 2.06 -19.22
CA TRP A 156 -7.73 2.17 -17.87
C TRP A 156 -7.69 3.61 -17.37
N GLU A 157 -8.69 4.02 -16.62
CA GLU A 157 -8.66 5.28 -15.85
C GLU A 157 -8.52 4.94 -14.36
N LEU A 158 -7.73 5.73 -13.62
CA LEU A 158 -7.68 5.65 -12.16
C LEU A 158 -8.90 6.40 -11.59
N PRO A 159 -9.91 5.69 -11.04
CA PRO A 159 -11.24 6.27 -10.88
C PRO A 159 -11.40 7.17 -9.64
N LEU A 160 -10.55 7.00 -8.62
CA LEU A 160 -10.70 7.70 -7.35
C LEU A 160 -9.94 9.03 -7.35
N THR A 161 -10.63 10.10 -6.94
CA THR A 161 -10.06 11.46 -6.97
C THR A 161 -9.28 11.83 -5.71
N ASP A 162 -9.43 11.07 -4.62
CA ASP A 162 -8.99 11.42 -3.27
C ASP A 162 -7.86 10.54 -2.73
N THR A 163 -7.27 9.68 -3.58
CA THR A 163 -6.10 8.88 -3.19
C THR A 163 -5.12 8.66 -4.34
N GLN A 164 -3.83 8.63 -4.02
CA GLN A 164 -2.74 8.24 -4.88
C GLN A 164 -2.30 6.78 -4.66
N ASN A 165 -3.00 6.05 -3.79
CA ASN A 165 -2.70 4.65 -3.52
C ASN A 165 -3.18 3.75 -4.68
N LEU A 166 -2.24 3.26 -5.50
CA LEU A 166 -2.59 2.44 -6.68
C LEU A 166 -3.29 1.12 -6.34
N PHE A 167 -3.02 0.51 -5.18
CA PHE A 167 -3.76 -0.68 -4.77
C PHE A 167 -5.23 -0.35 -4.51
N ILE A 168 -5.52 0.81 -3.90
CA ILE A 168 -6.89 1.25 -3.65
C ILE A 168 -7.58 1.66 -4.96
N GLN A 169 -6.87 2.35 -5.86
CA GLN A 169 -7.34 2.65 -7.22
C GLN A 169 -7.72 1.37 -7.97
N ASP A 170 -6.84 0.37 -7.95
CA ASP A 170 -7.08 -0.89 -8.64
C ASP A 170 -8.29 -1.66 -8.08
N ASN A 171 -8.53 -1.60 -6.76
CA ASN A 171 -9.73 -2.20 -6.18
C ASN A 171 -11.02 -1.50 -6.66
N ALA A 172 -10.98 -0.18 -6.89
CA ALA A 172 -12.11 0.53 -7.48
C ALA A 172 -12.29 0.19 -8.96
N SER A 173 -11.21 0.12 -9.75
CA SER A 173 -11.26 -0.31 -11.15
C SER A 173 -11.80 -1.75 -11.30
N LEU A 174 -11.38 -2.66 -10.41
CA LEU A 174 -11.93 -4.02 -10.35
C LEU A 174 -13.43 -4.03 -9.98
N TYR A 175 -13.85 -3.18 -9.04
CA TYR A 175 -15.27 -3.05 -8.70
C TYR A 175 -16.07 -2.63 -9.94
N SER A 176 -15.66 -1.55 -10.62
CA SER A 176 -16.28 -1.09 -11.87
C SER A 176 -16.29 -2.17 -12.95
N LEU A 177 -15.21 -2.92 -13.13
CA LEU A 177 -15.12 -4.00 -14.13
C LEU A 177 -16.16 -5.10 -13.88
N VAL A 178 -16.37 -5.47 -12.62
CA VAL A 178 -17.28 -6.56 -12.23
C VAL A 178 -18.74 -6.11 -12.24
N THR A 179 -19.03 -4.93 -11.71
CA THR A 179 -20.41 -4.45 -11.49
C THR A 179 -20.93 -3.56 -12.62
N GLY A 180 -20.04 -2.87 -13.34
CA GLY A 180 -20.37 -1.78 -14.25
C GLY A 180 -20.73 -0.46 -13.55
N GLU A 181 -20.55 -0.38 -12.22
CA GLU A 181 -20.80 0.82 -11.43
C GLU A 181 -19.48 1.53 -11.08
N ASP A 182 -19.40 2.82 -11.39
CA ASP A 182 -18.22 3.62 -11.09
C ASP A 182 -18.22 4.19 -9.67
N LEU A 183 -17.02 4.25 -9.08
CA LEU A 183 -16.75 4.83 -7.78
C LEU A 183 -15.84 6.05 -7.97
N SER A 184 -16.14 7.14 -7.26
CA SER A 184 -15.43 8.43 -7.43
C SER A 184 -14.45 8.77 -6.31
N ASN A 185 -14.60 8.08 -5.17
CA ASN A 185 -13.82 8.33 -3.97
C ASN A 185 -13.67 7.07 -3.11
N THR A 186 -12.66 7.11 -2.25
CA THR A 186 -12.33 5.98 -1.38
C THR A 186 -13.42 5.64 -0.37
N THR A 187 -14.23 6.60 0.11
CA THR A 187 -15.33 6.29 1.04
C THR A 187 -16.41 5.43 0.37
N GLU A 188 -16.75 5.69 -0.89
CA GLU A 188 -17.68 4.86 -1.67
C GLU A 188 -17.15 3.43 -1.85
N LEU A 189 -15.85 3.27 -2.13
CA LEU A 189 -15.23 1.94 -2.22
C LEU A 189 -15.39 1.16 -0.90
N PHE A 190 -15.13 1.82 0.23
CA PHE A 190 -15.21 1.18 1.55
C PHE A 190 -16.63 0.87 1.99
N ASP A 191 -17.62 1.65 1.55
CA ASP A 191 -19.04 1.36 1.75
C ASP A 191 -19.48 0.12 0.96
N ARG A 192 -18.90 -0.10 -0.24
CA ARG A 192 -19.18 -1.29 -1.07
C ARG A 192 -18.35 -2.52 -0.69
N LEU A 193 -17.25 -2.33 0.02
CA LEU A 193 -16.29 -3.37 0.33
C LEU A 193 -16.90 -4.61 1.00
N PRO A 194 -17.75 -4.50 2.05
CA PRO A 194 -18.38 -5.68 2.69
C PRO A 194 -19.14 -6.59 1.73
N GLU A 195 -19.59 -6.01 0.63
CA GLU A 195 -20.40 -6.64 -0.39
C GLU A 195 -19.60 -7.15 -1.58
N ALA A 196 -18.27 -6.98 -1.60
CA ALA A 196 -17.43 -7.25 -2.76
C ALA A 196 -16.28 -8.23 -2.43
N PRO A 197 -16.59 -9.51 -2.11
CA PRO A 197 -15.58 -10.50 -1.69
C PRO A 197 -14.56 -10.90 -2.76
N TYR A 198 -14.77 -10.46 -4.00
CA TYR A 198 -13.83 -10.64 -5.11
C TYR A 198 -12.71 -9.59 -5.14
N LEU A 199 -12.81 -8.53 -4.34
CA LEU A 199 -11.79 -7.50 -4.26
C LEU A 199 -10.63 -7.96 -3.37
N PRO A 200 -9.35 -7.81 -3.78
CA PRO A 200 -8.21 -8.09 -2.93
C PRO A 200 -8.25 -7.36 -1.57
N LEU A 201 -8.77 -6.13 -1.55
CA LEU A 201 -8.91 -5.35 -0.32
C LEU A 201 -9.86 -6.02 0.69
N TYR A 202 -10.85 -6.81 0.23
CA TYR A 202 -11.77 -7.53 1.14
C TYR A 202 -11.01 -8.50 2.05
N TRP A 203 -9.99 -9.15 1.51
CA TRP A 203 -9.20 -10.17 2.21
C TRP A 203 -8.30 -9.58 3.28
N VAL A 204 -7.83 -8.36 3.08
CA VAL A 204 -7.13 -7.59 4.13
C VAL A 204 -8.03 -7.44 5.37
N PHE A 205 -9.33 -7.21 5.17
CA PHE A 205 -10.27 -7.10 6.28
C PHE A 205 -10.73 -8.45 6.83
N CYS A 206 -10.67 -9.51 6.04
CA CYS A 206 -10.81 -10.87 6.58
C CYS A 206 -9.76 -11.14 7.64
N ASP A 207 -8.51 -10.74 7.41
CA ASP A 207 -7.43 -10.89 8.39
C ASP A 207 -7.66 -9.99 9.62
N VAL A 208 -8.04 -8.73 9.41
CA VAL A 208 -8.26 -7.76 10.52
C VAL A 208 -9.38 -8.19 11.46
N PHE A 209 -10.49 -8.72 10.91
CA PHE A 209 -11.64 -9.16 11.69
C PHE A 209 -11.61 -10.67 11.97
N ALA A 210 -10.53 -11.37 11.64
CA ALA A 210 -10.43 -12.81 11.87
C ALA A 210 -10.57 -13.14 13.35
N ARG A 211 -11.34 -14.19 13.66
CA ARG A 211 -11.35 -14.74 15.01
C ARG A 211 -9.97 -15.27 15.38
N PRO A 212 -9.41 -14.92 16.55
CA PRO A 212 -8.06 -15.32 16.95
C PRO A 212 -7.79 -16.84 16.99
N ASN A 213 -8.83 -17.70 17.03
CA ASN A 213 -8.69 -19.14 17.17
C ASN A 213 -9.79 -19.98 16.48
N GLU A 214 -10.62 -19.37 15.62
CA GLU A 214 -11.78 -20.05 15.01
C GLU A 214 -12.04 -19.54 13.58
N TYR A 215 -12.86 -20.27 12.82
CA TYR A 215 -13.42 -19.73 11.59
C TYR A 215 -14.52 -18.71 11.90
N GLY A 216 -14.55 -17.62 11.14
CA GLY A 216 -15.51 -16.54 11.28
C GLY A 216 -14.86 -15.20 11.51
N SER A 217 -15.65 -14.14 11.37
CA SER A 217 -15.26 -12.80 11.76
C SER A 217 -15.78 -12.44 13.16
N VAL A 218 -15.13 -11.46 13.78
CA VAL A 218 -15.52 -10.88 15.06
C VAL A 218 -15.26 -9.36 14.99
N PRO A 219 -16.17 -8.52 15.49
CA PRO A 219 -15.89 -7.10 15.59
C PRO A 219 -14.69 -6.86 16.51
N LEU A 220 -14.03 -5.72 16.31
CA LEU A 220 -13.03 -5.19 17.22
C LEU A 220 -13.73 -4.76 18.51
N ASP A 221 -13.34 -5.40 19.62
CA ASP A 221 -14.04 -5.38 20.90
C ASP A 221 -13.59 -4.24 21.84
N SER A 222 -12.47 -3.57 21.55
CA SER A 222 -11.95 -2.50 22.41
C SER A 222 -12.19 -1.09 21.85
N ASP A 223 -12.44 -0.15 22.77
CA ASP A 223 -12.58 1.28 22.48
C ASP A 223 -11.36 1.87 21.76
N ASP A 224 -10.20 1.22 21.88
CA ASP A 224 -8.92 1.64 21.28
C ASP A 224 -8.66 0.98 19.91
N GLN A 225 -9.16 -0.24 19.67
CA GLN A 225 -8.92 -0.98 18.42
C GLN A 225 -9.56 -0.32 17.19
N VAL A 226 -10.78 0.21 17.31
CA VAL A 226 -11.43 0.90 16.18
C VAL A 226 -10.70 2.20 15.81
N PRO A 227 -10.32 3.08 16.76
CA PRO A 227 -9.41 4.19 16.48
C PRO A 227 -8.06 3.75 15.89
N ALA A 228 -7.48 2.64 16.36
CA ALA A 228 -6.25 2.10 15.81
C ALA A 228 -6.40 1.69 14.34
N LEU A 229 -7.50 1.05 13.97
CA LEU A 229 -7.83 0.73 12.58
C LEU A 229 -7.97 2.00 11.74
N GLY A 230 -8.64 3.04 12.27
CA GLY A 230 -8.71 4.35 11.62
C GLY A 230 -7.32 4.96 11.38
N ASN A 231 -6.41 4.88 12.36
CA ASN A 231 -5.03 5.35 12.19
C ASN A 231 -4.26 4.51 11.15
N TRP A 232 -4.45 3.19 11.14
CA TRP A 232 -3.85 2.28 10.18
C TRP A 232 -4.30 2.58 8.74
N LEU A 233 -5.59 2.86 8.54
CA LEU A 233 -6.18 3.26 7.26
C LEU A 233 -5.69 4.63 6.80
N ARG A 234 -5.68 5.61 7.72
CA ARG A 234 -5.18 6.96 7.45
C ARG A 234 -3.81 6.95 6.80
N ARG A 235 -2.90 6.07 7.24
CA ARG A 235 -1.54 6.02 6.70
C ARG A 235 -1.45 5.58 5.23
N ARG A 236 -2.49 4.90 4.74
CA ARG A 236 -2.50 4.23 3.43
C ARG A 236 -3.43 4.93 2.42
N ILE A 237 -4.47 5.61 2.88
CA ILE A 237 -5.57 6.07 2.01
C ILE A 237 -5.57 7.58 1.78
N GLU A 238 -4.86 8.36 2.61
CA GLU A 238 -4.86 9.86 2.63
C GLU A 238 -6.07 10.49 3.32
N TRP A 239 -6.78 9.72 4.14
CA TRP A 239 -7.85 10.29 4.95
C TRP A 239 -7.36 11.19 6.08
N GLU A 240 -8.16 12.20 6.37
CA GLU A 240 -8.12 12.86 7.65
C GLU A 240 -8.54 11.89 8.77
N ARG A 241 -8.08 12.20 9.99
CA ARG A 241 -8.34 11.35 11.17
C ARG A 241 -9.84 11.07 11.38
N LYS A 242 -10.70 12.07 11.17
CA LYS A 242 -12.14 11.93 11.37
C LYS A 242 -12.73 10.92 10.38
N THR A 243 -12.51 11.12 9.09
CA THR A 243 -12.98 10.22 8.03
C THR A 243 -12.51 8.78 8.25
N ALA A 244 -11.23 8.60 8.57
CA ALA A 244 -10.68 7.26 8.79
C ALA A 244 -11.32 6.55 9.99
N ILE A 245 -11.57 7.27 11.09
CA ILE A 245 -12.27 6.72 12.27
C ILE A 245 -13.74 6.41 11.95
N ASP A 246 -14.42 7.28 11.21
CA ASP A 246 -15.82 7.08 10.86
C ASP A 246 -15.98 5.85 9.95
N VAL A 247 -15.11 5.66 8.95
CA VAL A 247 -15.08 4.45 8.10
C VAL A 247 -14.76 3.21 8.94
N ALA A 248 -13.75 3.26 9.82
CA ALA A 248 -13.42 2.12 10.69
C ALA A 248 -14.59 1.70 11.59
N LYS A 249 -15.35 2.68 12.12
CA LYS A 249 -16.58 2.41 12.89
C LYS A 249 -17.67 1.77 12.04
N THR A 250 -17.85 2.23 10.80
CA THR A 250 -18.83 1.64 9.88
C THR A 250 -18.49 0.20 9.58
N LEU A 251 -17.24 -0.10 9.20
CA LEU A 251 -16.78 -1.47 8.95
C LEU A 251 -16.98 -2.37 10.18
N ASN A 252 -16.57 -1.90 11.37
CA ASN A 252 -16.73 -2.65 12.61
C ASN A 252 -18.20 -2.94 12.93
N ARG A 253 -19.08 -1.97 12.69
CA ARG A 253 -20.53 -2.14 12.88
C ARG A 253 -21.07 -3.17 11.90
N THR A 254 -20.66 -3.15 10.62
CA THR A 254 -21.11 -4.13 9.64
C THR A 254 -20.75 -5.56 10.07
N VAL A 255 -19.55 -5.78 10.61
CA VAL A 255 -19.15 -7.09 11.17
C VAL A 255 -19.96 -7.44 12.42
N SER A 256 -20.26 -6.47 13.28
CA SER A 256 -21.11 -6.68 14.45
C SER A 256 -22.56 -7.04 14.08
N ASP A 257 -23.09 -6.45 13.01
CA ASP A 257 -24.46 -6.67 12.55
C ASP A 257 -24.59 -8.00 11.77
N ASP A 258 -23.55 -8.36 11.02
CA ASP A 258 -23.46 -9.62 10.27
C ASP A 258 -22.06 -10.23 10.38
N GLY A 259 -21.92 -11.23 11.27
CA GLY A 259 -20.68 -11.99 11.49
C GLY A 259 -20.28 -12.93 10.34
N SER A 260 -20.99 -12.89 9.19
CA SER A 260 -20.50 -13.46 7.94
C SER A 260 -19.72 -12.46 7.07
N THR A 261 -19.80 -11.16 7.40
CA THR A 261 -19.02 -10.10 6.76
C THR A 261 -17.54 -10.31 7.04
N PHE A 262 -16.71 -10.26 6.00
CA PHE A 262 -15.27 -10.55 6.07
C PHE A 262 -14.95 -11.94 6.64
N ASP A 263 -15.85 -12.92 6.51
CA ASP A 263 -15.54 -14.33 6.73
C ASP A 263 -15.15 -14.99 5.39
N PRO A 264 -13.89 -15.46 5.24
CA PRO A 264 -13.42 -16.23 4.10
C PRO A 264 -14.38 -17.35 3.62
N SER A 265 -15.00 -18.05 4.57
CA SER A 265 -15.85 -19.21 4.30
C SER A 265 -17.16 -18.82 3.62
N TYR A 266 -17.73 -17.68 3.99
CA TYR A 266 -18.93 -17.12 3.36
C TYR A 266 -18.57 -16.42 2.06
N ALA A 267 -17.47 -15.66 2.03
CA ALA A 267 -16.96 -14.97 0.85
C ALA A 267 -16.81 -15.92 -0.35
N ARG A 268 -16.17 -17.08 -0.14
CA ARG A 268 -15.98 -18.14 -1.16
C ARG A 268 -17.27 -18.73 -1.74
N ARG A 269 -18.39 -18.59 -1.04
CA ARG A 269 -19.71 -19.08 -1.48
C ARG A 269 -20.57 -17.98 -2.08
N SER A 270 -20.09 -16.74 -2.10
CA SER A 270 -20.85 -15.61 -2.60
C SER A 270 -21.17 -15.78 -4.09
N PRO A 271 -22.43 -15.55 -4.53
CA PRO A 271 -22.78 -15.57 -5.94
C PRO A 271 -22.01 -14.52 -6.75
N LYS A 272 -21.57 -13.42 -6.11
CA LYS A 272 -20.80 -12.34 -6.75
C LYS A 272 -19.44 -12.82 -7.31
N LEU A 273 -18.91 -13.94 -6.82
CA LEU A 273 -17.71 -14.56 -7.40
C LEU A 273 -17.94 -15.08 -8.82
N ARG A 274 -19.18 -15.43 -9.18
CA ARG A 274 -19.51 -15.81 -10.55
C ARG A 274 -19.44 -14.61 -11.49
N ASP A 275 -19.89 -13.46 -11.03
CA ASP A 275 -19.83 -12.21 -11.81
C ASP A 275 -18.36 -11.81 -12.01
N ALA A 276 -17.55 -11.89 -10.95
CA ALA A 276 -16.10 -11.69 -11.02
C ALA A 276 -15.40 -12.61 -12.04
N ARG A 277 -15.72 -13.91 -12.02
CA ARG A 277 -15.18 -14.88 -13.02
C ARG A 277 -15.61 -14.56 -14.45
N THR A 278 -16.80 -14.00 -14.62
CA THR A 278 -17.30 -13.59 -15.94
C THR A 278 -16.59 -12.32 -16.41
N ALA A 279 -16.43 -11.34 -15.51
CA ALA A 279 -15.71 -10.10 -15.79
C ALA A 279 -14.24 -10.35 -16.14
N ARG A 280 -13.60 -11.31 -15.45
CA ARG A 280 -12.23 -11.76 -15.74
C ARG A 280 -12.01 -12.17 -17.20
N GLN A 281 -13.02 -12.75 -17.86
CA GLN A 281 -12.92 -13.17 -19.27
C GLN A 281 -12.82 -12.00 -20.25
N ARG A 282 -13.06 -10.76 -19.79
CA ARG A 282 -12.95 -9.53 -20.59
C ARG A 282 -11.53 -8.96 -20.59
N LEU A 283 -10.64 -9.47 -19.74
CA LEU A 283 -9.26 -9.02 -19.60
C LEU A 283 -8.36 -9.74 -20.60
N ALA A 284 -7.34 -9.03 -21.10
CA ALA A 284 -6.31 -9.52 -22.00
C ALA A 284 -4.94 -9.55 -21.29
N PRO A 285 -4.68 -10.56 -20.43
CA PRO A 285 -3.47 -10.59 -19.58
C PRO A 285 -2.15 -10.67 -20.36
N GLU A 286 -2.18 -11.16 -21.59
CA GLU A 286 -0.99 -11.24 -22.46
C GLU A 286 -0.65 -9.88 -23.14
N GLU A 287 -1.59 -8.94 -23.13
CA GLU A 287 -1.48 -7.65 -23.83
C GLU A 287 -1.18 -6.50 -22.87
N SER A 288 -1.66 -6.57 -21.61
CA SER A 288 -1.48 -5.53 -20.61
C SER A 288 -1.06 -6.09 -19.25
N ARG A 289 -0.10 -5.43 -18.58
CA ARG A 289 0.31 -5.76 -17.21
C ARG A 289 -0.79 -5.45 -16.18
N ILE A 290 -1.66 -4.48 -16.47
CA ILE A 290 -2.79 -4.14 -15.59
C ILE A 290 -3.83 -5.26 -15.69
N ASP A 291 -4.17 -5.66 -16.92
CA ASP A 291 -5.08 -6.79 -17.16
C ASP A 291 -4.53 -8.10 -16.57
N ALA A 292 -3.23 -8.35 -16.68
CA ALA A 292 -2.60 -9.50 -16.03
C ALA A 292 -2.81 -9.48 -14.52
N ARG A 293 -2.52 -8.36 -13.86
CA ARG A 293 -2.72 -8.20 -12.41
C ARG A 293 -4.18 -8.40 -12.01
N TYR A 294 -5.12 -7.80 -12.73
CA TYR A 294 -6.55 -7.96 -12.45
C TYR A 294 -7.02 -9.39 -12.71
N HIS A 295 -6.51 -10.01 -13.77
CA HIS A 295 -6.82 -11.39 -14.10
C HIS A 295 -6.35 -12.34 -13.00
N ASP A 296 -5.13 -12.16 -12.49
CA ASP A 296 -4.55 -12.97 -11.42
C ASP A 296 -5.33 -12.82 -10.12
N TRP A 297 -5.62 -11.59 -9.70
CA TRP A 297 -6.45 -11.34 -8.52
C TRP A 297 -7.85 -11.94 -8.62
N LEU A 298 -8.49 -11.88 -9.80
CA LEU A 298 -9.79 -12.52 -10.00
C LEU A 298 -9.70 -14.05 -10.15
N SER A 299 -8.50 -14.60 -10.36
CA SER A 299 -8.24 -16.05 -10.42
C SER A 299 -7.99 -16.65 -9.03
N ASP A 300 -7.37 -15.87 -8.15
CA ASP A 300 -6.98 -16.29 -6.79
C ASP A 300 -8.15 -16.33 -5.80
N ILE A 301 -9.37 -15.99 -6.21
CA ILE A 301 -10.58 -15.96 -5.36
C ILE A 301 -11.14 -17.38 -5.07
N ASN A 302 -10.27 -18.36 -4.81
CA ASN A 302 -10.64 -19.75 -4.51
C ASN A 302 -10.84 -20.01 -3.01
#